data_AF-A0A1B6HI61-F1
#
_entry.id   AF-A0A1B6HI61-F1
#
_cell.length_a   1.000
_cell.length_b   1.000
_cell.length_c   1.000
_cell.angle_alpha   90.00
_cell.angle_beta   90.00
_cell.angle_gamma   90.00
#
_symmetry.space_group_name_H-M   'P 1'
#
loop_
_entity.id
_entity.type
_entity.pdbx_description
1 polymer ?
#
loop_
_entity_poly.entity_id
_entity_poly.type
_entity_poly.pdbx_seq_one_letter_code
_entity_poly.pdbx_strand_id
1 'polypeptide(L)'
;PCQDETLMKFLSSLQVINPESVIALATKNKLEKCCVNISRTIDEMKTYLKSCELRPEQDTFIRLLKCVTVLHKKLCTNDPYHKSFMQYKKCFSTLQSEFDSCNGPADWSDSSNIKKVCKAFQEITDC
;
A
#
# COMPACT_ATOMS: atom_id res chain seq x y z
N PRO A 1 21.77 7.75 9.02
CA PRO A 1 20.97 6.88 8.12
C PRO A 1 19.70 6.41 8.83
N CYS A 2 18.60 6.24 8.10
CA CYS A 2 17.36 5.65 8.64
C CYS A 2 17.56 4.17 8.99
N GLN A 3 16.91 3.70 10.04
CA GLN A 3 16.98 2.32 10.52
C GLN A 3 15.88 1.48 9.85
N ASP A 4 16.26 0.34 9.27
CA ASP A 4 15.33 -0.56 8.57
C ASP A 4 14.23 -1.07 9.51
N GLU A 5 14.59 -1.43 10.75
CA GLU A 5 13.64 -1.88 11.77
C GLU A 5 12.56 -0.85 12.05
N THR A 6 12.93 0.43 12.12
CA THR A 6 11.99 1.53 12.35
C THR A 6 11.06 1.74 11.15
N LEU A 7 11.60 1.70 9.93
CA LEU A 7 10.81 1.81 8.70
C LEU A 7 9.84 0.61 8.55
N MET A 8 10.31 -0.61 8.81
CA MET A 8 9.50 -1.82 8.83
C MET A 8 8.40 -1.76 9.88
N LYS A 9 8.67 -1.21 11.07
CA LYS A 9 7.67 -1.10 12.14
C LYS A 9 6.47 -0.24 11.73
N PHE A 10 6.69 0.86 11.00
CA PHE A 10 5.59 1.69 10.52
C PHE A 10 4.68 0.92 9.55
N LEU A 11 5.26 0.32 8.50
CA LEU A 11 4.48 -0.37 7.47
C LEU A 11 3.83 -1.66 7.97
N SER A 12 4.54 -2.44 8.80
CA SER A 12 3.99 -3.69 9.38
C SER A 12 2.83 -3.44 10.33
N SER A 13 2.76 -2.27 11.00
CA SER A 13 1.59 -1.88 11.79
C SER A 13 0.31 -1.74 10.96
N LEU A 14 0.45 -1.52 9.65
CA LEU A 14 -0.63 -1.52 8.66
C LEU A 14 -0.76 -2.86 7.93
N GLN A 15 0.12 -3.83 8.20
CA GLN A 15 0.27 -5.06 7.42
C GLN A 15 0.64 -4.80 5.95
N VAL A 16 1.40 -3.74 5.70
CA VAL A 16 1.91 -3.38 4.37
C VAL A 16 3.33 -3.90 4.23
N ILE A 17 3.54 -4.84 3.31
CA ILE A 17 4.84 -5.44 2.99
C ILE A 17 5.20 -5.34 1.51
N ASN A 18 4.20 -5.16 0.64
CA ASN A 18 4.32 -5.06 -0.81
C ASN A 18 3.16 -4.22 -1.40
N PRO A 19 3.16 -3.86 -2.69
CA PRO A 19 2.09 -3.08 -3.31
C PRO A 19 0.68 -3.71 -3.16
N GLU A 20 0.58 -5.03 -3.27
CA GLU A 20 -0.69 -5.78 -3.18
C GLU A 20 -1.33 -5.63 -1.80
N SER A 21 -0.52 -5.74 -0.74
CA SER A 21 -0.97 -5.55 0.64
C SER A 21 -1.47 -4.12 0.93
N VAL A 22 -1.04 -3.11 0.15
CA VAL A 22 -1.62 -1.76 0.23
C VAL A 22 -3.07 -1.78 -0.23
N ILE A 23 -3.37 -2.45 -1.34
CA ILE A 23 -4.75 -2.55 -1.86
C ILE A 23 -5.66 -3.29 -0.87
N ALA A 24 -5.13 -4.32 -0.19
CA ALA A 24 -5.85 -5.04 0.85
C ALA A 24 -6.27 -4.17 2.06
N LEU A 25 -5.69 -2.97 2.25
CA LEU A 25 -6.18 -2.03 3.26
C LEU A 25 -7.62 -1.57 2.98
N ALA A 26 -8.03 -1.51 1.71
CA ALA A 26 -9.36 -1.07 1.31
C ALA A 26 -10.47 -2.05 1.74
N THR A 27 -10.12 -3.34 1.91
CA THR A 27 -11.07 -4.38 2.31
C THR A 27 -11.21 -4.51 3.83
N LYS A 28 -10.37 -3.82 4.62
CA LYS A 28 -10.39 -3.91 6.09
C LYS A 28 -11.76 -3.56 6.65
N ASN A 29 -12.19 -4.36 7.63
CA ASN A 29 -13.37 -4.07 8.42
C ASN A 29 -13.20 -2.71 9.14
N LYS A 30 -14.28 -1.91 9.22
CA LYS A 30 -14.28 -0.56 9.82
C LYS A 30 -13.26 0.39 9.17
N LEU A 31 -13.52 0.79 7.92
CA LEU A 31 -12.63 1.62 7.10
C LEU A 31 -12.26 2.94 7.79
N GLU A 32 -13.21 3.58 8.48
CA GLU A 32 -12.96 4.83 9.21
C GLU A 32 -11.84 4.70 10.26
N LYS A 33 -11.85 3.63 11.05
CA LYS A 33 -10.77 3.35 12.01
C LYS A 33 -9.44 3.06 11.30
N CYS A 34 -9.52 2.37 10.16
CA CYS A 34 -8.35 2.12 9.32
C CYS A 34 -7.76 3.44 8.79
N CYS A 35 -8.58 4.37 8.33
CA CYS A 35 -8.18 5.70 7.86
C CYS A 35 -7.42 6.49 8.94
N VAL A 36 -7.93 6.52 10.19
CA VAL A 36 -7.23 7.18 11.30
C VAL A 36 -5.85 6.55 11.54
N ASN A 37 -5.77 5.22 11.53
CA ASN A 37 -4.51 4.52 11.74
C ASN A 37 -3.51 4.76 10.60
N ILE A 38 -3.99 4.75 9.35
CA ILE A 38 -3.18 5.06 8.17
C ILE A 38 -2.64 6.49 8.25
N SER A 39 -3.49 7.48 8.53
CA SER A 39 -3.07 8.89 8.65
C SER A 39 -1.97 9.05 9.71
N ARG A 40 -2.20 8.49 10.90
CA ARG A 40 -1.22 8.53 12.00
C ARG A 40 0.13 7.91 11.57
N THR A 41 0.09 6.74 10.95
CA THR A 41 1.31 6.04 10.49
C THR A 41 2.05 6.84 9.42
N ILE A 42 1.33 7.43 8.47
CA ILE A 42 1.91 8.31 7.44
C ILE A 42 2.64 9.48 8.10
N ASP A 43 2.01 10.14 9.08
CA ASP A 43 2.57 11.32 9.75
C ASP A 43 3.80 10.96 10.60
N GLU A 44 3.72 9.87 11.37
CA GLU A 44 4.85 9.34 12.15
C GLU A 44 6.04 8.98 11.24
N MET A 45 5.80 8.26 10.15
CA MET A 45 6.86 7.86 9.22
C MET A 45 7.46 9.07 8.50
N LYS A 46 6.64 10.02 8.02
CA LYS A 46 7.15 11.27 7.42
C LYS A 46 7.95 12.10 8.41
N THR A 47 7.57 12.12 9.68
CA THR A 47 8.30 12.82 10.73
C THR A 47 9.65 12.15 10.97
N TYR A 48 9.68 10.82 11.05
CA TYR A 48 10.92 10.07 11.17
C TYR A 48 11.88 10.31 9.99
N LEU A 49 11.35 10.31 8.77
CA LEU A 49 12.13 10.57 7.55
C LEU A 49 12.72 11.98 7.47
N LYS A 50 12.25 12.95 8.27
CA LYS A 50 12.91 14.26 8.40
C LYS A 50 14.14 14.24 9.30
N SER A 51 14.28 13.20 10.12
CA SER A 51 15.36 13.07 11.11
C SER A 51 16.54 12.21 10.65
N CYS A 52 16.42 11.57 9.49
CA CYS A 52 17.41 10.63 8.97
C CYS A 52 17.51 10.69 7.44
N GLU A 53 18.63 10.23 6.90
CA GLU A 53 18.85 10.07 5.46
C GLU A 53 18.59 8.63 5.01
N LEU A 54 17.91 8.49 3.87
CA LEU A 54 17.61 7.21 3.24
C LEU A 54 18.81 6.70 2.43
N ARG A 55 19.02 5.39 2.48
CA ARG A 55 19.96 4.68 1.61
C ARG A 55 19.25 4.19 0.34
N PRO A 56 19.95 4.01 -0.79
CA PRO A 56 19.33 3.52 -2.03
C PRO A 56 18.57 2.20 -1.87
N GLU A 57 19.06 1.29 -1.03
CA GLU A 57 18.41 0.01 -0.71
C GLU A 57 17.08 0.16 0.06
N GLN A 58 16.76 1.36 0.57
CA GLN A 58 15.54 1.66 1.32
C GLN A 58 14.42 2.27 0.46
N ASP A 59 14.60 2.37 -0.88
CA ASP A 59 13.62 2.99 -1.78
C ASP A 59 12.24 2.32 -1.71
N THR A 60 12.20 0.99 -1.49
CA THR A 60 10.94 0.23 -1.33
C THR A 60 10.07 0.78 -0.20
N PHE A 61 10.64 1.19 0.94
CA PHE A 61 9.88 1.78 2.04
C PHE A 61 9.17 3.08 1.64
N ILE A 62 9.81 3.90 0.81
CA ILE A 62 9.27 5.17 0.33
C ILE A 62 8.20 4.94 -0.73
N ARG A 63 8.40 3.97 -1.62
CA ARG A 63 7.38 3.55 -2.59
C ARG A 63 6.12 3.09 -1.89
N LEU A 64 6.24 2.23 -0.88
CA LEU A 64 5.10 1.75 -0.09
C LEU A 64 4.42 2.90 0.66
N LEU A 65 5.17 3.79 1.32
CA LEU A 65 4.61 4.98 1.96
C LEU A 65 3.84 5.85 0.96
N LYS A 66 4.34 6.02 -0.27
CA LYS A 66 3.66 6.75 -1.34
C LYS A 66 2.35 6.06 -1.74
N CYS A 67 2.36 4.74 -1.94
CA CYS A 67 1.16 3.97 -2.25
C CYS A 67 0.10 4.10 -1.13
N VAL A 68 0.50 3.93 0.13
CA VAL A 68 -0.38 4.09 1.30
C VAL A 68 -0.94 5.52 1.37
N THR A 69 -0.12 6.53 1.09
CA THR A 69 -0.55 7.94 1.06
C THR A 69 -1.59 8.19 -0.04
N VAL A 70 -1.38 7.65 -1.25
CA VAL A 70 -2.34 7.78 -2.37
C VAL A 70 -3.65 7.07 -2.04
N LEU A 71 -3.56 5.87 -1.48
CA LEU A 71 -4.73 5.10 -1.07
C LEU A 71 -5.53 5.85 0.00
N HIS A 72 -4.86 6.34 1.06
CA HIS A 72 -5.48 7.16 2.10
C HIS A 72 -6.18 8.38 1.51
N LYS A 73 -5.52 9.09 0.59
CA LYS A 73 -6.11 10.26 -0.05
C LYS A 73 -7.42 9.91 -0.77
N LYS A 74 -7.43 8.82 -1.54
CA LYS A 74 -8.63 8.37 -2.26
C LYS A 74 -9.72 7.85 -1.33
N LEU A 75 -9.38 6.92 -0.44
CA LEU A 75 -10.36 6.22 0.39
C LEU A 75 -10.85 7.02 1.58
N CYS A 76 -10.05 7.92 2.13
CA CYS A 76 -10.32 8.53 3.44
C CYS A 76 -10.55 10.03 3.38
N THR A 77 -9.96 10.74 2.40
CA THR A 77 -10.04 12.22 2.34
C THR A 77 -10.83 12.75 1.15
N ASN A 78 -11.07 11.92 0.14
CA ASN A 78 -11.89 12.29 -1.01
C ASN A 78 -13.35 11.89 -0.73
N ASP A 79 -14.13 12.81 -0.17
CA ASP A 79 -15.52 12.58 0.23
C ASP A 79 -16.41 11.96 -0.89
N PRO A 80 -16.42 12.46 -2.13
CA PRO A 80 -17.17 11.83 -3.22
C PRO A 80 -16.76 10.37 -3.48
N TYR A 81 -15.45 10.11 -3.57
CA TYR A 81 -14.94 8.76 -3.82
C TYR A 81 -15.22 7.84 -2.63
N HIS A 82 -15.00 8.32 -1.40
CA HIS A 82 -15.27 7.58 -0.17
C HIS A 82 -16.73 7.14 -0.10
N LYS A 83 -17.68 8.07 -0.32
CA LYS A 83 -19.11 7.77 -0.32
C LYS A 83 -19.47 6.71 -1.36
N SER A 84 -18.96 6.85 -2.58
CA SER A 84 -19.17 5.86 -3.64
C SER A 84 -18.55 4.50 -3.30
N PHE A 85 -17.29 4.48 -2.83
CA PHE A 85 -16.61 3.26 -2.43
C PHE A 85 -17.36 2.52 -1.31
N MET A 86 -17.86 3.24 -0.30
CA MET A 86 -18.59 2.65 0.81
C MET A 86 -19.89 1.94 0.38
N GLN A 87 -20.53 2.37 -0.73
CA GLN A 87 -21.68 1.68 -1.31
C GLN A 87 -21.30 0.30 -1.88
N TYR A 88 -20.10 0.18 -2.46
CA TYR A 88 -19.61 -1.05 -3.11
C TYR A 88 -18.62 -1.83 -2.25
N LYS A 89 -18.33 -1.36 -1.02
CA LYS A 89 -17.30 -1.95 -0.16
C LYS A 89 -17.53 -3.45 0.07
N LYS A 90 -18.79 -3.86 0.25
CA LYS A 90 -19.13 -5.28 0.42
C LYS A 90 -18.73 -6.11 -0.80
N CYS A 91 -19.02 -5.62 -2.01
CA CYS A 91 -18.60 -6.28 -3.25
C CYS A 91 -17.08 -6.37 -3.32
N PHE A 92 -16.37 -5.27 -3.00
CA PHE A 92 -14.92 -5.25 -3.00
C PHE A 92 -14.30 -6.24 -1.99
N SER A 93 -14.90 -6.39 -0.80
CA SER A 93 -14.48 -7.40 0.18
C SER A 93 -14.70 -8.83 -0.30
N THR A 94 -15.78 -9.12 -1.04
CA THR A 94 -16.02 -10.45 -1.63
C THR A 94 -15.01 -10.77 -2.72
N LEU A 95 -14.66 -9.78 -3.55
CA LEU A 95 -13.71 -9.93 -4.65
C LEU A 95 -12.24 -10.05 -4.16
N GLN A 96 -11.95 -9.77 -2.88
CA GLN A 96 -10.59 -9.79 -2.37
C GLN A 96 -9.85 -11.10 -2.68
N SER A 97 -10.50 -12.25 -2.44
CA SER A 97 -9.89 -13.55 -2.71
C SER A 97 -9.64 -13.81 -4.20
N GLU A 98 -10.42 -13.18 -5.08
CA GLU A 98 -10.20 -13.25 -6.52
C GLU A 98 -8.99 -12.40 -6.91
N PHE A 99 -8.87 -11.18 -6.37
CA PHE A 99 -7.68 -10.34 -6.57
C PHE A 99 -6.40 -10.97 -6.02
N ASP A 100 -6.49 -11.69 -4.89
CA ASP A 100 -5.33 -12.37 -4.31
C ASP A 100 -4.75 -13.43 -5.26
N SER A 101 -5.59 -14.03 -6.12
CA SER A 101 -5.14 -14.98 -7.14
C SER A 101 -4.43 -14.31 -8.32
N CYS A 102 -4.68 -13.01 -8.53
CA CYS A 102 -4.04 -12.18 -9.55
C CYS A 102 -2.79 -11.47 -9.03
N ASN A 103 -2.28 -11.81 -7.84
CA ASN A 103 -1.08 -11.18 -7.30
C ASN A 103 0.15 -11.46 -8.17
N GLY A 104 1.00 -10.44 -8.33
CA GLY A 104 2.27 -10.62 -9.01
C GLY A 104 3.22 -11.55 -8.24
N PRO A 105 4.24 -12.12 -8.92
CA PRO A 105 5.31 -12.87 -8.25
C PRO A 105 6.00 -12.03 -7.16
N ALA A 106 6.54 -12.65 -6.11
CA ALA A 106 7.25 -11.91 -5.07
C ALA A 106 8.31 -10.95 -5.65
N ASP A 107 8.33 -9.71 -5.15
CA ASP A 107 9.27 -8.64 -5.50
C ASP A 107 9.29 -8.27 -7.00
N TRP A 108 8.26 -8.62 -7.76
CA TRP A 108 8.18 -8.31 -9.20
C TRP A 108 8.30 -6.81 -9.48
N SER A 109 7.77 -5.96 -8.58
CA SER A 109 7.83 -4.50 -8.67
C SER A 109 9.21 -3.90 -8.37
N ASP A 110 10.09 -4.67 -7.74
CA ASP A 110 11.40 -4.22 -7.27
C ASP A 110 12.51 -4.64 -8.25
N SER A 111 12.17 -5.45 -9.25
CA SER A 111 13.06 -5.80 -10.36
C SER A 111 13.45 -4.56 -11.18
N SER A 112 14.76 -4.35 -11.34
CA SER A 112 15.31 -3.35 -12.28
C SER A 112 15.17 -3.77 -13.75
N ASN A 113 14.80 -5.02 -14.03
CA ASN A 113 14.59 -5.52 -15.38
C ASN A 113 13.16 -5.19 -15.87
N ILE A 114 13.07 -4.20 -16.76
CA ILE A 114 11.80 -3.72 -17.33
C ILE A 114 10.97 -4.83 -18.00
N LYS A 115 11.61 -5.80 -18.67
CA LYS A 115 10.89 -6.88 -19.34
C LYS A 115 10.20 -7.80 -18.32
N LYS A 116 10.84 -8.05 -17.18
CA LYS A 116 10.24 -8.82 -16.09
C LYS A 116 9.06 -8.06 -15.47
N VAL A 117 9.22 -6.76 -15.21
CA VAL A 117 8.17 -5.90 -14.65
C VAL A 117 6.96 -5.84 -15.60
N CYS A 118 7.18 -5.58 -16.89
CA CYS A 118 6.11 -5.53 -17.87
C CYS A 118 5.39 -6.87 -18.03
N LYS A 119 6.12 -7.98 -18.04
CA LYS A 119 5.52 -9.31 -18.13
C LYS A 119 4.65 -9.62 -16.91
N ALA A 120 5.16 -9.38 -15.70
CA ALA A 120 4.39 -9.58 -14.47
C ALA A 120 3.16 -8.67 -14.44
N PHE A 121 3.30 -7.40 -14.82
CA PHE A 121 2.16 -6.48 -14.92
C PHE A 121 1.10 -6.99 -15.90
N GLN A 122 1.50 -7.48 -17.07
CA GLN A 122 0.59 -8.05 -18.05
C GLN A 122 -0.14 -9.29 -17.50
N GLU A 123 0.58 -10.21 -16.85
CA GLU A 123 -0.01 -11.39 -16.22
C GLU A 123 -1.03 -11.02 -15.13
N ILE A 124 -0.78 -9.95 -14.38
CA ILE A 124 -1.72 -9.41 -13.37
C ILE A 124 -2.96 -8.80 -14.03
N THR A 125 -2.82 -8.08 -15.15
CA THR A 125 -3.94 -7.42 -15.82
C THR A 125 -4.77 -8.34 -16.72
N ASP A 126 -4.18 -9.45 -17.16
CA ASP A 126 -4.85 -10.49 -17.97
C ASP A 126 -5.54 -11.54 -17.08
N CYS A 127 -5.37 -11.42 -15.76
CA CYS A 127 -6.26 -11.98 -14.75
C CYS A 127 -7.52 -11.09 -14.64
#